data_AF-B4UFJ6-F1
#
_entry.id   AF-B4UFJ6-F1
#
_cell.length_a   1.000
_cell.length_b   1.000
_cell.length_c   1.000
_cell.angle_alpha   90.00
_cell.angle_beta   90.00
_cell.angle_gamma   90.00
#
_symmetry.space_group_name_H-M   'P 1'
#
loop_
_entity.id
_entity.type
_entity.pdbx_description
1 polymer ?
#
loop_
_entity_poly.entity_id
_entity_poly.type
_entity_poly.pdbx_seq_one_letter_code
_entity_poly.pdbx_strand_id
1 'polypeptide(L)'
;MTACRDQALAVSLHAAGALEGAEAAALERHLSACAACRAEAARAAALLSAARLPPPGEAELRALDGLAESTSAALAARRPAARTLRALGTGRRLAVGLLAIAAVAALVIVPVAVRQRLPGRAAAPAEVAEAERWQEPDLDTLWQDTEVLSLEETASSDQESAALAAYDGG
;
A
#
# COMPACT_ATOMS: atom_id res chain seq x y z
N MET A 1 -25.75 6.05 34.50
CA MET A 1 -25.88 5.58 33.10
C MET A 1 -24.66 5.95 32.25
N THR A 2 -24.17 7.19 32.27
CA THR A 2 -22.92 7.59 31.59
C THR A 2 -21.72 6.71 31.99
N ALA A 3 -21.52 6.52 33.30
CA ALA A 3 -20.46 5.66 33.82
C ALA A 3 -20.52 4.19 33.38
N CYS A 4 -21.66 3.68 32.88
CA CYS A 4 -21.75 2.34 32.31
C CYS A 4 -21.40 2.35 30.81
N ARG A 5 -21.78 3.41 30.09
CA ARG A 5 -21.45 3.58 28.67
C ARG A 5 -19.94 3.63 28.45
N ASP A 6 -19.23 4.27 29.37
CA ASP A 6 -17.77 4.38 29.34
C ASP A 6 -17.06 3.04 29.56
N GLN A 7 -17.76 2.02 30.11
CA GLN A 7 -17.20 0.69 30.35
C GLN A 7 -17.34 -0.24 29.14
N ALA A 8 -18.06 0.12 28.09
CA ALA A 8 -18.34 -0.78 26.96
C ALA A 8 -17.05 -1.30 26.28
N LEU A 9 -16.05 -0.43 26.11
CA LEU A 9 -14.75 -0.81 25.58
C LEU A 9 -13.99 -1.72 26.55
N ALA A 10 -13.93 -1.36 27.84
CA ALA A 10 -13.26 -2.15 28.87
C ALA A 10 -13.87 -3.55 29.00
N VAL A 11 -15.19 -3.68 28.94
CA VAL A 11 -15.91 -4.95 28.93
C VAL A 11 -15.51 -5.81 27.74
N SER A 12 -15.41 -5.22 26.55
CA SER A 12 -15.02 -5.94 25.33
C SER A 12 -13.57 -6.42 25.39
N LEU A 13 -12.65 -5.57 25.84
CA LEU A 13 -11.23 -5.91 26.04
C LEU A 13 -11.05 -6.97 27.12
N HIS A 14 -11.79 -6.89 28.22
CA HIS A 14 -11.76 -7.89 29.28
C HIS A 14 -12.29 -9.25 28.79
N ALA A 15 -13.38 -9.26 28.02
CA ALA A 15 -13.90 -10.48 27.42
C ALA A 15 -12.93 -11.10 26.40
N ALA A 16 -12.12 -10.29 25.73
CA ALA A 16 -11.04 -10.73 24.84
C ALA A 16 -9.76 -11.16 25.59
N GLY A 17 -9.69 -11.02 26.91
CA GLY A 17 -8.49 -11.28 27.70
C GLY A 17 -7.35 -10.28 27.43
N ALA A 18 -7.67 -9.11 26.88
CA ALA A 18 -6.71 -8.08 26.49
C ALA A 18 -6.63 -6.91 27.50
N LEU A 19 -7.41 -6.96 28.59
CA LEU A 19 -7.39 -5.95 29.64
C LEU A 19 -6.56 -6.47 30.83
N GLU A 20 -5.54 -5.71 31.24
CA GLU A 20 -4.58 -6.11 32.26
C GLU A 20 -4.39 -5.05 33.36
N GLY A 21 -3.79 -5.46 34.47
CA GLY A 21 -3.34 -4.54 35.52
C GLY A 21 -4.46 -3.71 36.17
N ALA A 22 -4.21 -2.41 36.31
CA ALA A 22 -5.09 -1.50 37.04
C ALA A 22 -6.46 -1.32 36.38
N GLU A 23 -6.54 -1.41 35.05
CA GLU A 23 -7.78 -1.26 34.30
C GLU A 23 -8.70 -2.48 34.50
N ALA A 24 -8.13 -3.68 34.48
CA ALA A 24 -8.85 -4.91 34.81
C ALA A 24 -9.43 -4.85 36.24
N ALA A 25 -8.62 -4.45 37.23
CA ALA A 25 -9.07 -4.34 38.62
C ALA A 25 -10.14 -3.23 38.80
N ALA A 26 -10.09 -2.15 38.03
CA ALA A 26 -11.13 -1.11 38.03
C ALA A 26 -12.44 -1.63 37.45
N LEU A 27 -12.37 -2.36 36.34
CA LEU A 27 -13.55 -2.99 35.73
C LEU A 27 -14.16 -4.05 36.64
N GLU A 28 -13.36 -4.92 37.26
CA GLU A 28 -13.86 -5.95 38.20
C GLU A 28 -14.62 -5.33 39.37
N ARG A 29 -14.13 -4.21 39.93
CA ARG A 29 -14.85 -3.45 40.94
C ARG A 29 -16.20 -2.93 40.40
N HIS A 30 -16.23 -2.41 39.18
CA HIS A 30 -17.49 -1.99 38.55
C HIS A 30 -18.47 -3.16 38.36
N LEU A 31 -17.97 -4.30 37.86
CA LEU A 31 -18.76 -5.51 37.65
C LEU A 31 -19.31 -6.08 38.96
N SER A 32 -18.61 -5.92 40.09
CA SER A 32 -19.13 -6.34 41.40
C SER A 32 -20.42 -5.59 41.79
N ALA A 33 -20.54 -4.33 41.38
CA ALA A 33 -21.65 -3.45 41.72
C ALA A 33 -22.74 -3.33 40.63
N CYS A 34 -22.43 -3.64 39.36
CA CYS A 34 -23.31 -3.38 38.22
C CYS A 34 -23.77 -4.67 37.52
N ALA A 35 -25.04 -5.04 37.70
CA ALA A 35 -25.62 -6.23 37.06
C ALA A 35 -25.72 -6.13 35.52
N ALA A 36 -25.98 -4.94 34.98
CA ALA A 36 -26.07 -4.73 33.53
C ALA A 36 -24.73 -4.99 32.84
N CYS A 37 -23.64 -4.42 33.35
CA CYS A 37 -22.30 -4.63 32.80
C CYS A 37 -21.81 -6.08 33.00
N ARG A 38 -22.24 -6.78 34.06
CA ARG A 38 -22.01 -8.23 34.18
C ARG A 38 -22.68 -9.02 33.06
N ALA A 39 -23.93 -8.70 32.74
CA ALA A 39 -24.64 -9.35 31.64
C ALA A 39 -24.02 -9.06 30.28
N GLU A 40 -23.51 -7.83 30.07
CA GLU A 40 -22.75 -7.48 28.87
C GLU A 40 -21.44 -8.24 28.77
N ALA A 41 -20.65 -8.31 29.85
CA ALA A 41 -19.40 -9.07 29.88
C ALA A 41 -19.64 -10.57 29.59
N ALA A 42 -20.69 -11.16 30.17
CA ALA A 42 -21.05 -12.55 29.89
C ALA A 42 -21.43 -12.78 28.42
N ARG A 43 -22.20 -11.86 27.80
CA ARG A 43 -22.55 -11.93 26.37
C ARG A 43 -21.33 -11.80 25.48
N ALA A 44 -20.45 -10.84 25.77
CA ALA A 44 -19.21 -10.65 25.01
C ALA A 44 -18.30 -11.88 25.12
N ALA A 45 -18.13 -12.45 26.32
CA ALA A 45 -17.35 -13.66 26.52
C ALA A 45 -17.94 -14.87 25.76
N ALA A 46 -19.27 -15.04 25.76
CA ALA A 46 -19.93 -16.08 25.00
C ALA A 46 -19.68 -15.93 23.48
N LEU A 47 -19.85 -14.73 22.94
CA LEU A 47 -19.60 -14.45 21.52
C LEU A 47 -18.14 -14.71 21.14
N LEU A 48 -17.19 -14.23 21.94
CA LEU A 48 -15.77 -14.42 21.67
C LEU A 48 -15.35 -15.89 21.82
N SER A 49 -15.95 -16.63 22.75
CA SER A 49 -15.70 -18.07 22.87
C SER A 49 -16.17 -18.85 21.64
N ALA A 50 -17.27 -18.43 21.02
CA ALA A 50 -17.77 -19.03 19.77
C ALA A 50 -16.93 -18.65 18.55
N ALA A 51 -16.34 -17.44 18.55
CA ALA A 51 -15.44 -16.97 17.49
C ALA A 51 -13.99 -17.44 17.65
N ARG A 52 -13.63 -18.02 18.80
CA ARG A 52 -12.26 -18.42 19.08
C ARG A 52 -11.91 -19.68 18.28
N LEU A 53 -11.07 -19.50 17.27
CA LEU A 53 -10.46 -20.64 16.59
C LEU A 53 -9.54 -21.40 17.56
N PRO A 54 -9.49 -22.74 17.45
CA PRO A 54 -8.45 -23.50 18.13
C PRO A 54 -7.07 -23.01 17.67
N PRO A 55 -6.02 -23.16 18.50
CA PRO A 55 -4.66 -22.90 18.05
C PRO A 55 -4.37 -23.77 16.81
N PRO A 56 -3.63 -23.24 15.83
CA PRO A 56 -3.40 -23.95 14.58
C PRO A 56 -2.66 -25.27 14.83
N GLY A 57 -3.08 -26.31 14.13
CA GLY A 57 -2.45 -27.64 14.24
C GLY A 57 -1.11 -27.70 13.52
N GLU A 58 -0.29 -28.71 13.83
CA GLU A 58 1.01 -28.92 13.13
C GLU A 58 0.87 -29.08 11.62
N ALA A 59 -0.25 -29.62 11.14
CA ALA A 59 -0.53 -29.76 9.72
C ALA A 59 -0.79 -28.40 9.05
N GLU A 60 -1.51 -27.50 9.73
CA GLU A 60 -1.78 -26.14 9.24
C GLU A 60 -0.50 -25.31 9.25
N LEU A 61 0.32 -25.40 10.32
CA LEU A 61 1.62 -24.74 10.39
C LEU A 61 2.53 -25.19 9.23
N ARG A 62 2.61 -26.50 8.96
CA ARG A 62 3.36 -27.02 7.82
C ARG A 62 2.82 -26.59 6.45
N ALA A 63 1.53 -26.31 6.33
CA ALA A 63 0.95 -25.78 5.10
C ALA A 63 1.25 -24.28 4.92
N LEU A 64 1.45 -23.56 6.02
CA LEU A 64 1.87 -22.16 6.02
C LEU A 64 3.39 -22.01 5.83
N ASP A 65 4.17 -23.03 6.19
CA ASP A 65 5.62 -23.06 5.98
C ASP A 65 5.96 -22.92 4.49
N GLY A 66 6.71 -21.87 4.13
CA GLY A 66 7.11 -21.60 2.75
C GLY A 66 6.01 -20.97 1.88
N LEU A 67 4.84 -20.62 2.44
CA LEU A 67 3.77 -19.97 1.70
C LEU A 67 4.20 -18.60 1.18
N ALA A 68 4.93 -17.81 1.98
CA ALA A 68 5.43 -16.49 1.58
C ALA A 68 6.45 -16.58 0.42
N GLU A 69 7.39 -17.52 0.50
CA GLU A 69 8.39 -17.76 -0.52
C GLU A 69 7.76 -18.28 -1.82
N SER A 70 6.84 -19.25 -1.72
CA SER A 70 6.18 -19.83 -2.89
C SER A 70 5.24 -18.83 -3.58
N THR A 71 4.49 -18.03 -2.81
CA THR A 71 3.63 -16.98 -3.36
C THR A 71 4.46 -15.88 -4.02
N SER A 72 5.53 -15.40 -3.37
CA SER A 72 6.41 -14.38 -3.95
C SER A 72 7.11 -14.87 -5.23
N ALA A 73 7.56 -16.13 -5.27
CA ALA A 73 8.12 -16.75 -6.47
C ALA A 73 7.08 -16.87 -7.61
N ALA A 74 5.86 -17.31 -7.29
CA ALA A 74 4.77 -17.39 -8.26
C ALA A 74 4.39 -16.00 -8.81
N LEU A 75 4.33 -14.98 -7.96
CA LEU A 75 4.12 -13.58 -8.35
C LEU A 75 5.27 -13.06 -9.22
N ALA A 76 6.52 -13.39 -8.89
CA ALA A 76 7.68 -13.00 -9.69
C ALA A 76 7.65 -13.63 -11.09
N ALA A 77 7.29 -14.91 -11.19
CA ALA A 77 7.18 -15.64 -12.46
C ALA A 77 6.06 -15.10 -13.37
N ARG A 78 4.98 -14.54 -12.79
CA ARG A 78 3.86 -13.94 -13.52
C ARG A 78 4.13 -12.51 -13.98
N ARG A 79 5.20 -11.86 -13.49
CA ARG A 79 5.53 -10.50 -13.96
C ARG A 79 5.99 -10.57 -15.42
N PRO A 80 5.36 -9.82 -16.33
CA PRO A 80 5.72 -9.88 -17.74
C PRO A 80 7.18 -9.44 -17.93
N ALA A 81 7.87 -10.08 -18.88
CA ALA A 81 9.25 -9.79 -19.31
C ALA A 81 9.49 -8.32 -19.73
N ALA A 82 8.46 -7.47 -19.70
CA ALA A 82 8.56 -6.03 -19.88
C ALA A 82 9.58 -5.35 -18.94
N ARG A 83 9.81 -5.87 -17.72
CA ARG A 83 10.85 -5.30 -16.82
C ARG A 83 12.28 -5.59 -17.30
N THR A 84 12.56 -6.77 -17.85
CA THR A 84 13.89 -7.09 -18.39
C THR A 84 14.15 -6.32 -19.67
N LEU A 85 13.13 -6.13 -20.52
CA LEU A 85 13.22 -5.28 -21.71
C LEU A 85 13.42 -3.79 -21.37
N ARG A 86 12.77 -3.26 -20.31
CA ARG A 86 13.01 -1.89 -19.84
C ARG A 86 14.44 -1.70 -19.29
N ALA A 87 14.99 -2.69 -18.59
CA ALA A 87 16.37 -2.67 -18.09
C ALA A 87 17.41 -2.74 -19.23
N LEU A 88 17.14 -3.50 -20.29
CA LEU A 88 17.97 -3.49 -21.51
C LEU A 88 17.83 -2.16 -22.28
N GLY A 89 16.64 -1.56 -22.27
CA GLY A 89 16.38 -0.25 -22.88
C GLY A 89 17.12 0.91 -22.19
N THR A 90 17.23 0.90 -20.86
CA THR A 90 17.99 1.92 -20.11
C THR A 90 19.49 1.79 -20.33
N GLY A 91 20.04 0.57 -20.38
CA GLY A 91 21.45 0.34 -20.70
C GLY A 91 21.86 0.87 -22.07
N ARG A 92 21.02 0.67 -23.09
CA ARG A 92 21.27 1.19 -24.45
C ARG A 92 21.18 2.71 -24.52
N ARG A 93 20.24 3.33 -23.79
CA ARG A 93 20.11 4.79 -23.70
C ARG A 93 21.30 5.43 -22.98
N LEU A 94 21.82 4.81 -21.91
CA LEU A 94 23.03 5.25 -21.23
C LEU A 94 24.28 5.15 -22.12
N ALA A 95 24.43 4.06 -22.88
CA ALA A 95 25.54 3.91 -23.82
C ALA A 95 25.50 4.98 -24.94
N VAL A 96 24.31 5.28 -25.48
CA VAL A 96 24.13 6.36 -26.46
C VAL A 96 24.39 7.74 -25.84
N GLY A 97 23.95 7.97 -24.60
CA GLY A 97 24.22 9.20 -23.86
C GLY A 97 25.71 9.44 -23.62
N LEU A 98 26.46 8.40 -23.21
CA LEU A 98 27.91 8.49 -23.02
C LEU A 98 28.66 8.76 -24.34
N LEU A 99 28.24 8.15 -25.44
CA LEU A 99 28.78 8.44 -26.77
C LEU A 99 28.50 9.88 -27.20
N ALA A 100 27.30 10.40 -26.93
CA ALA A 100 26.95 11.80 -27.20
C ALA A 100 27.80 12.77 -26.36
N ILE A 101 28.01 12.48 -25.08
CA ILE A 101 28.89 13.28 -24.21
C ILE A 101 30.34 13.25 -24.72
N ALA A 102 30.85 12.10 -25.14
CA ALA A 102 32.21 11.99 -25.70
C ALA A 102 32.35 12.76 -27.02
N ALA A 103 31.33 12.72 -27.89
CA ALA A 103 31.33 13.48 -29.15
C ALA A 103 31.26 15.00 -28.91
N VAL A 104 30.44 15.45 -27.96
CA VAL A 104 30.37 16.86 -27.55
C VAL A 104 31.67 17.31 -26.88
N ALA A 105 32.26 16.49 -26.01
CA ALA A 105 33.56 16.77 -25.41
C ALA A 105 34.66 16.89 -26.46
N ALA A 106 34.70 16.01 -27.47
CA ALA A 106 35.63 16.13 -28.59
C ALA A 106 35.38 17.42 -29.40
N LEU A 107 34.12 17.79 -29.64
CA LEU A 107 33.74 18.98 -30.40
C LEU A 107 33.96 20.30 -29.64
N VAL A 108 34.06 20.27 -28.31
CA VAL A 108 34.36 21.45 -27.46
C VAL A 108 35.86 21.54 -27.15
N ILE A 109 36.52 20.42 -26.85
CA ILE A 109 37.94 20.40 -26.46
C ILE A 109 38.85 20.68 -27.67
N VAL A 110 38.52 20.16 -28.86
CA VAL A 110 39.31 20.39 -30.08
C VAL A 110 39.39 21.89 -30.45
N PRO A 111 38.29 22.65 -30.56
CA PRO A 111 38.37 24.08 -30.87
C PRO A 111 38.92 24.93 -29.72
N VAL A 112 38.77 24.52 -28.45
CA VAL A 112 39.37 25.23 -27.31
C VAL A 112 40.89 25.07 -27.29
N ALA A 113 41.42 23.88 -27.55
CA ALA A 113 42.87 23.66 -27.68
C ALA A 113 43.47 24.40 -28.89
N VAL A 114 42.68 24.58 -29.96
CA VAL A 114 43.07 25.40 -31.14
C VAL A 114 42.98 26.90 -30.85
N ARG A 115 41.97 27.36 -30.10
CA ARG A 115 41.80 28.78 -29.71
C ARG A 115 42.78 29.24 -28.63
N GLN A 116 43.25 28.37 -27.74
CA GLN A 116 44.30 28.72 -26.76
C GLN A 116 45.65 29.06 -27.43
N ARG A 117 45.82 28.76 -28.73
CA ARG A 117 46.97 29.23 -29.54
C ARG A 117 46.79 30.61 -30.16
N LEU A 118 45.64 31.27 -29.94
CA LEU A 118 45.33 32.60 -30.50
C LEU A 118 44.95 33.57 -29.37
N PRO A 119 45.69 34.67 -29.17
CA PRO A 119 45.40 35.61 -28.09
C PRO A 119 44.23 36.53 -28.47
N GLY A 120 43.22 36.54 -27.61
CA GLY A 120 42.35 37.71 -27.39
C GLY A 120 40.98 37.70 -28.09
N ARG A 121 39.93 37.29 -27.35
CA ARG A 121 38.71 38.10 -27.18
C ARG A 121 37.83 37.53 -26.05
N ALA A 122 37.30 38.43 -25.23
CA ALA A 122 36.59 38.17 -23.98
C ALA A 122 35.28 37.37 -24.13
N ALA A 123 34.99 36.56 -23.10
CA ALA A 123 33.78 35.75 -22.96
C ALA A 123 32.61 36.57 -22.37
N ALA A 124 31.40 36.36 -22.90
CA ALA A 124 30.15 36.76 -22.25
C ALA A 124 29.65 35.62 -21.34
N PRO A 125 28.94 35.91 -20.23
CA PRO A 125 28.52 34.90 -19.26
C PRO A 125 27.39 34.03 -19.81
N ALA A 126 27.51 32.71 -19.60
CA ALA A 126 26.46 31.73 -19.88
C ALA A 126 25.45 31.71 -18.72
N GLU A 127 24.16 31.86 -19.04
CA GLU A 127 23.07 31.53 -18.13
C GLU A 127 23.05 30.03 -17.87
N VAL A 128 22.99 29.68 -16.59
CA VAL A 128 22.95 28.30 -16.11
C VAL A 128 21.51 27.82 -16.27
N ALA A 129 21.23 27.01 -17.29
CA ALA A 129 19.97 26.32 -17.40
C ALA A 129 19.85 25.30 -16.24
N GLU A 130 18.88 25.55 -15.38
CA GLU A 130 18.56 24.76 -14.20
C GLU A 130 18.21 23.33 -14.61
N ALA A 131 19.03 22.38 -14.20
CA ALA A 131 18.85 20.97 -14.48
C ALA A 131 17.53 20.48 -13.86
N GLU A 132 16.72 19.79 -14.66
CA GLU A 132 15.49 19.13 -14.22
C GLU A 132 15.81 18.13 -13.10
N ARG A 133 15.66 18.60 -11.87
CA ARG A 133 15.67 17.81 -10.65
C ARG A 133 14.40 16.98 -10.60
N TRP A 134 14.52 15.77 -10.05
CA TRP A 134 13.40 14.86 -9.78
C TRP A 134 12.21 15.61 -9.17
N GLN A 135 11.08 15.59 -9.87
CA GLN A 135 9.80 16.08 -9.37
C GLN A 135 9.10 14.94 -8.64
N GLU A 136 8.79 15.18 -7.38
CA GLU A 136 8.03 14.25 -6.56
C GLU A 136 6.63 14.06 -7.17
N PRO A 137 6.22 12.81 -7.49
CA PRO A 137 4.93 12.55 -8.10
C PRO A 137 3.80 12.98 -7.18
N ASP A 138 2.83 13.70 -7.74
CA ASP A 138 1.61 14.06 -7.02
C ASP A 138 0.77 12.80 -6.76
N LEU A 139 0.65 12.46 -5.48
CA LEU A 139 -0.05 11.27 -5.03
C LEU A 139 -1.55 11.36 -5.27
N ASP A 140 -2.15 12.56 -5.19
CA ASP A 140 -3.59 12.72 -5.37
C ASP A 140 -4.01 12.36 -6.80
N THR A 141 -3.18 12.70 -7.79
CA THR A 141 -3.39 12.31 -9.19
C THR A 141 -3.23 10.79 -9.38
N LEU A 142 -2.22 10.18 -8.74
CA LEU A 142 -2.00 8.73 -8.82
C LEU A 142 -3.14 7.91 -8.20
N TRP A 143 -3.76 8.41 -7.13
CA TRP A 143 -4.89 7.72 -6.49
C TRP A 143 -6.18 7.85 -7.31
N GLN A 144 -6.37 8.93 -8.05
CA GLN A 144 -7.53 9.09 -8.96
C GLN A 144 -7.45 8.20 -10.20
N ASP A 145 -6.25 7.97 -10.76
CA ASP A 145 -6.07 7.11 -11.94
C ASP A 145 -6.20 5.61 -11.60
N THR A 146 -6.06 5.24 -10.33
CA THR A 146 -6.43 3.92 -9.83
C THR A 146 -7.90 3.90 -9.46
N GLU A 147 -8.77 3.65 -10.45
CA GLU A 147 -10.16 3.19 -10.27
C GLU A 147 -10.20 1.84 -9.53
N VAL A 148 -9.79 1.83 -8.27
CA VAL A 148 -9.84 0.67 -7.41
C VAL A 148 -11.22 0.68 -6.76
N LEU A 149 -12.09 -0.14 -7.36
CA LEU A 149 -13.37 -0.62 -6.83
C LEU A 149 -14.55 0.36 -6.94
N SER A 150 -15.00 0.67 -8.16
CA SER A 150 -16.39 1.05 -8.43
C SER A 150 -17.32 -0.15 -8.22
N LEU A 151 -17.54 -0.52 -6.95
CA LEU A 151 -18.48 -1.57 -6.51
C LEU A 151 -19.96 -1.25 -6.80
N GLU A 152 -20.25 -0.04 -7.29
CA GLU A 152 -21.62 0.37 -7.64
C GLU A 152 -22.06 -0.12 -9.04
N GLU A 153 -21.14 -0.39 -9.97
CA GLU A 153 -21.53 -0.74 -11.35
C GLU A 153 -21.97 -2.21 -11.48
N THR A 154 -21.49 -3.10 -10.61
CA THR A 154 -21.97 -4.48 -10.53
C THR A 154 -23.32 -4.61 -9.81
N ALA A 155 -23.70 -3.66 -8.94
CA ALA A 155 -24.99 -3.70 -8.26
C ALA A 155 -26.16 -3.31 -9.18
N SER A 156 -25.91 -2.46 -10.20
CA SER A 156 -26.95 -2.01 -11.14
C SER A 156 -27.30 -3.07 -12.19
N SER A 157 -26.32 -3.86 -12.64
CA SER A 157 -26.54 -4.86 -13.70
C SER A 157 -27.38 -6.06 -13.25
N ASP A 158 -27.37 -6.40 -11.95
CA ASP A 158 -28.20 -7.49 -11.41
C ASP A 158 -29.66 -7.04 -11.13
N GLN A 159 -29.93 -5.76 -10.91
CA GLN A 159 -31.29 -5.25 -10.70
C GLN A 159 -32.11 -5.13 -12.00
N GLU A 160 -31.46 -4.79 -13.12
CA GLU A 160 -32.17 -4.65 -14.40
C GLU A 160 -32.61 -6.00 -14.98
N SER A 161 -31.83 -7.07 -14.73
CA SER A 161 -32.19 -8.44 -15.12
C SER A 161 -33.35 -9.01 -14.29
N ALA A 162 -33.47 -8.63 -13.01
CA ALA A 162 -34.59 -9.04 -12.17
C ALA A 162 -35.91 -8.32 -12.51
N ALA A 163 -35.83 -7.07 -13.00
CA ALA A 163 -37.00 -6.30 -13.40
C ALA A 163 -37.62 -6.79 -14.73
N LEU A 164 -36.80 -7.24 -15.68
CA LEU A 164 -37.27 -7.79 -16.97
C LEU A 164 -37.91 -9.19 -16.84
N ALA A 165 -37.49 -10.00 -15.86
CA ALA A 165 -38.13 -11.31 -15.61
C ALA A 165 -39.52 -11.21 -14.97
N ALA A 166 -39.86 -10.07 -14.36
CA ALA A 166 -41.15 -9.85 -13.70
C ALA A 166 -42.25 -9.35 -14.65
N TYR A 167 -41.91 -8.91 -15.87
CA TYR A 167 -42.87 -8.30 -16.80
C TYR A 167 -43.36 -9.26 -17.90
N ASP A 168 -42.76 -10.44 -18.04
CA ASP A 168 -43.09 -11.42 -19.10
C ASP A 168 -43.97 -12.58 -18.60
N GLY A 169 -44.64 -12.41 -17.45
CA GLY A 169 -45.44 -13.43 -16.78
C GLY A 169 -46.84 -12.97 -16.38
N GLY A 170 -47.51 -12.19 -17.23
CA GLY A 170 -48.92 -11.77 -17.07
C GLY A 170 -49.79 -12.22 -18.24
#